data_AF-A0A518D8Y2-F1
#
_entry.id   AF-A0A518D8Y2-F1
#
_cell.length_a   1.000
_cell.length_b   1.000
_cell.length_c   1.000
_cell.angle_alpha   90.00
_cell.angle_beta   90.00
_cell.angle_gamma   90.00
#
_symmetry.space_group_name_H-M   'P 1'
#
loop_
_entity.id
_entity.type
_entity.pdbx_description
1 polymer ?
#
loop_
_entity_poly.entity_id
_entity_poly.type
_entity_poly.pdbx_seq_one_letter_code
_entity_poly.pdbx_strand_id
1 'polypeptide(L)'
;MFRLLRCTVVAFLTLSLAPSVQCAPIVTATHQFPPDFDDSRFRGTGAQAGMGIDSGTLYDNRVAQTFITEVGGRLATASFVARRFSGTMDELKVSIFTMLDGQPATEIASTRLEAEAFGEDLIFSPATYTSVADFTSRHVLLDPETEYAMVFSVDVVDARYQIQGYLLSGESHSPYPNGSFLKSQNGSPFEPGASTADLYFQVTVTPVPEPAAITLTTLAVSSCLTLRKRQVALPS
;
A
#
# COMPACT_ATOMS: atom_id res chain seq x y z
N MET A 1 -44.34 36.35 47.04
CA MET A 1 -43.42 35.27 47.48
C MET A 1 -43.30 34.28 46.31
N PHE A 2 -42.36 34.48 45.39
CA PHE A 2 -42.20 33.68 44.16
C PHE A 2 -41.16 32.57 44.39
N ARG A 3 -41.57 31.31 44.24
CA ARG A 3 -40.66 30.16 44.29
C ARG A 3 -40.02 29.97 42.91
N LEU A 4 -38.71 30.19 42.82
CA LEU A 4 -37.90 29.81 41.65
C LEU A 4 -37.82 28.28 41.57
N LEU A 5 -38.40 27.70 40.51
CA LEU A 5 -38.18 26.31 40.13
C LEU A 5 -36.79 26.20 39.50
N ARG A 6 -35.84 25.58 40.19
CA ARG A 6 -34.54 25.23 39.60
C ARG A 6 -34.73 23.99 38.73
N CYS A 7 -34.83 24.18 37.42
CA CYS A 7 -34.71 23.08 36.45
C CYS A 7 -33.25 22.64 36.38
N THR A 8 -32.91 21.58 37.10
CA THR A 8 -31.63 20.90 36.93
C THR A 8 -31.67 20.13 35.62
N VAL A 9 -31.04 20.66 34.57
CA VAL A 9 -30.81 19.94 33.31
C VAL A 9 -29.76 18.88 33.58
N VAL A 10 -30.21 17.64 33.79
CA VAL A 10 -29.33 16.47 33.84
C VAL A 10 -28.89 16.17 32.40
N ALA A 11 -27.72 16.68 32.02
CA ALA A 11 -27.06 16.30 30.78
C ALA A 11 -26.62 14.83 30.92
N PHE A 12 -27.41 13.90 30.40
CA PHE A 12 -26.99 12.51 30.22
C PHE A 12 -25.89 12.48 29.15
N LEU A 13 -24.64 12.48 29.59
CA LEU A 13 -23.49 12.19 28.75
C LEU A 13 -23.54 10.68 28.43
N THR A 14 -24.34 10.30 27.42
CA THR A 14 -24.29 8.95 26.89
C THR A 14 -22.96 8.80 26.16
N LEU A 15 -21.96 8.25 26.86
CA LEU A 15 -20.70 7.81 26.28
C LEU A 15 -21.03 6.69 25.29
N SER A 16 -21.31 7.07 24.04
CA SER A 16 -21.51 6.15 22.94
C SER A 16 -20.18 5.48 22.65
N LEU A 17 -19.98 4.31 23.27
CA LEU A 17 -19.00 3.32 22.81
C LEU A 17 -19.47 2.82 21.44
N ALA A 18 -19.24 3.63 20.41
CA ALA A 18 -19.45 3.18 19.05
C ALA A 18 -18.47 2.01 18.82
N PRO A 19 -18.95 0.81 18.44
CA PRO A 19 -18.05 -0.27 18.11
C PRO A 19 -17.15 0.21 16.97
N SER A 20 -15.84 0.17 17.19
CA SER A 20 -14.88 0.39 16.11
C SER A 20 -15.07 -0.76 15.12
N VAL A 21 -15.70 -0.49 13.99
CA VAL A 21 -15.77 -1.44 12.88
C VAL A 21 -14.34 -1.54 12.34
N GLN A 22 -13.61 -2.54 12.81
CA GLN A 22 -12.30 -2.87 12.27
C GLN A 22 -12.54 -3.58 10.94
N CYS A 23 -12.48 -2.83 9.84
CA CYS A 23 -12.51 -3.42 8.51
C CYS A 23 -11.25 -4.29 8.33
N ALA A 24 -11.43 -5.50 7.81
CA ALA A 24 -10.29 -6.31 7.39
C ALA A 24 -9.58 -5.62 6.22
N PRO A 25 -8.23 -5.69 6.13
CA PRO A 25 -7.52 -5.24 4.95
C PRO A 25 -8.01 -5.98 3.69
N ILE A 26 -8.15 -5.25 2.61
CA ILE A 26 -8.50 -5.78 1.28
C ILE A 26 -7.36 -5.50 0.31
N VAL A 27 -7.22 -6.35 -0.72
CA VAL A 27 -6.30 -6.10 -1.82
C VAL A 27 -6.84 -4.95 -2.65
N THR A 28 -6.00 -3.94 -2.91
CA THR A 28 -6.33 -2.84 -3.83
C THR A 28 -5.55 -2.91 -5.13
N ALA A 29 -4.40 -3.59 -5.15
CA ALA A 29 -3.59 -3.72 -6.35
C ALA A 29 -2.77 -5.00 -6.21
N THR A 30 -2.72 -5.80 -7.26
CA THR A 30 -1.88 -6.99 -7.33
C THR A 30 -1.23 -7.10 -8.69
N HIS A 31 0.03 -7.50 -8.74
CA HIS A 31 0.64 -8.02 -9.95
C HIS A 31 1.04 -9.46 -9.65
N GLN A 32 0.40 -10.40 -10.33
CA GLN A 32 0.67 -11.84 -10.21
C GLN A 32 1.27 -12.39 -11.49
N PHE A 33 1.96 -13.53 -11.38
CA PHE A 33 2.40 -14.26 -12.56
C PHE A 33 1.19 -14.70 -13.39
N PRO A 34 1.31 -14.68 -14.73
CA PRO A 34 0.32 -15.31 -15.60
C PRO A 34 0.08 -16.77 -15.18
N PRO A 35 -1.14 -17.31 -15.31
CA PRO A 35 -1.42 -18.70 -14.94
C PRO A 35 -0.61 -19.74 -15.72
N ASP A 36 -0.14 -19.39 -16.91
CA ASP A 36 0.68 -20.19 -17.81
C ASP A 36 2.19 -19.92 -17.66
N PHE A 37 2.57 -19.21 -16.59
CA PHE A 37 3.95 -18.88 -16.31
C PHE A 37 4.81 -20.14 -16.05
N ASP A 38 5.92 -20.24 -16.78
CA ASP A 38 6.87 -21.34 -16.68
C ASP A 38 7.98 -21.00 -15.67
N ASP A 39 7.91 -21.61 -14.49
CA ASP A 39 8.87 -21.49 -13.40
C ASP A 39 10.32 -21.79 -13.80
N SER A 40 10.57 -22.52 -14.89
CA SER A 40 11.94 -22.74 -15.37
C SER A 40 12.62 -21.45 -15.84
N ARG A 41 11.83 -20.42 -16.18
CA ARG A 41 12.27 -19.09 -16.61
C ARG A 41 12.54 -18.13 -15.44
N PHE A 42 12.36 -18.58 -14.20
CA PHE A 42 12.53 -17.76 -12.99
C PHE A 42 13.99 -17.41 -12.66
N ARG A 43 14.95 -18.11 -13.26
CA ARG A 43 16.32 -18.15 -12.75
C ARG A 43 17.00 -16.78 -12.77
N GLY A 44 17.05 -16.14 -11.60
CA GLY A 44 17.79 -14.91 -11.36
C GLY A 44 17.25 -13.68 -12.08
N THR A 45 16.01 -13.72 -12.59
CA THR A 45 15.35 -12.55 -13.17
C THR A 45 14.86 -11.62 -12.07
N GLY A 46 14.85 -10.31 -12.29
CA GLY A 46 14.42 -9.34 -11.30
C GLY A 46 15.21 -8.05 -11.39
N ALA A 47 14.67 -7.02 -10.75
CA ALA A 47 15.29 -5.72 -10.69
C ALA A 47 16.23 -5.63 -9.49
N GLN A 48 17.31 -4.84 -9.62
CA GLN A 48 18.24 -4.63 -8.51
C GLN A 48 18.03 -3.25 -7.91
N ALA A 49 17.63 -3.21 -6.64
CA ALA A 49 17.68 -2.02 -5.80
C ALA A 49 18.97 -2.09 -4.98
N GLY A 50 19.79 -1.06 -4.98
CA GLY A 50 21.05 -1.15 -4.25
C GLY A 50 22.01 -0.02 -4.52
N MET A 51 22.93 0.16 -3.58
CA MET A 51 24.00 1.12 -3.68
C MET A 51 25.33 0.40 -3.59
N GLY A 52 26.29 0.76 -4.42
CA GLY A 52 27.60 0.10 -4.43
C GLY A 52 28.64 0.87 -5.23
N ILE A 53 29.89 0.47 -5.09
CA ILE A 53 31.00 1.04 -5.85
C ILE A 53 31.49 -0.01 -6.85
N ASP A 54 31.45 0.32 -8.14
CA ASP A 54 32.11 -0.48 -9.19
C ASP A 54 33.13 0.40 -9.89
N SER A 55 34.38 -0.07 -9.93
CA SER A 55 35.50 0.58 -10.60
C SER A 55 35.70 2.06 -10.19
N GLY A 56 35.43 2.37 -8.91
CA GLY A 56 35.55 3.72 -8.34
C GLY A 56 34.34 4.64 -8.58
N THR A 57 33.30 4.15 -9.25
CA THR A 57 32.04 4.89 -9.48
C THR A 57 30.98 4.40 -8.51
N LEU A 58 30.31 5.33 -7.82
CA LEU A 58 29.13 5.04 -7.02
C LEU A 58 27.93 4.80 -7.94
N TYR A 59 27.20 3.75 -7.67
CA TYR A 59 25.92 3.42 -8.29
C TYR A 59 24.85 3.40 -7.21
N ASP A 60 23.82 4.24 -7.33
CA ASP A 60 22.57 4.22 -6.53
C ASP A 60 21.43 3.79 -7.44
N ASN A 61 21.14 2.49 -7.46
CA ASN A 61 20.07 1.91 -8.26
C ASN A 61 18.77 1.91 -7.47
N ARG A 62 17.78 2.61 -8.02
CA ARG A 62 16.39 2.62 -7.54
C ARG A 62 15.51 2.00 -8.59
N VAL A 63 14.56 1.20 -8.13
CA VAL A 63 13.63 0.53 -9.03
C VAL A 63 12.21 0.77 -8.55
N ALA A 64 11.28 0.92 -9.48
CA ALA A 64 9.91 1.18 -9.14
C ALA A 64 8.96 0.35 -10.00
N GLN A 65 7.80 0.05 -9.44
CA GLN A 65 6.67 -0.55 -10.14
C GLN A 65 5.46 0.35 -9.97
N THR A 66 4.86 0.79 -11.07
CA THR A 66 3.60 1.52 -11.00
C THR A 66 2.41 0.56 -10.85
N PHE A 67 1.37 1.03 -10.16
CA PHE A 67 0.15 0.30 -9.91
C PHE A 67 -1.04 1.26 -9.81
N ILE A 68 -2.24 0.76 -10.14
CA ILE A 68 -3.49 1.49 -9.97
C ILE A 68 -4.31 0.82 -8.87
N THR A 69 -4.86 1.61 -7.97
CA THR A 69 -5.73 1.13 -6.90
C THR A 69 -7.13 0.83 -7.42
N GLU A 70 -7.62 -0.38 -7.22
CA GLU A 70 -9.02 -0.74 -7.48
C GLU A 70 -9.97 -0.15 -6.43
N VAL A 71 -9.56 -0.11 -5.16
CA VAL A 71 -10.38 0.38 -4.06
C VAL A 71 -9.55 1.30 -3.16
N GLY A 72 -10.07 2.49 -2.86
CA GLY A 72 -9.42 3.42 -1.96
C GLY A 72 -9.45 2.97 -0.50
N GLY A 73 -8.52 3.49 0.29
CA GLY A 73 -8.47 3.21 1.72
C GLY A 73 -7.16 3.62 2.36
N ARG A 74 -7.00 3.29 3.64
CA ARG A 74 -5.74 3.51 4.34
C ARG A 74 -4.74 2.43 3.96
N LEU A 75 -3.61 2.80 3.38
CA LEU A 75 -2.53 1.86 3.05
C LEU A 75 -2.14 1.03 4.28
N ALA A 76 -2.21 -0.29 4.13
CA ALA A 76 -1.88 -1.24 5.19
C ALA A 76 -0.52 -1.89 4.93
N THR A 77 -0.39 -2.65 3.84
CA THR A 77 0.86 -3.35 3.51
C THR A 77 1.17 -3.32 2.03
N ALA A 78 2.46 -3.40 1.68
CA ALA A 78 2.91 -3.84 0.37
C ALA A 78 3.70 -5.14 0.52
N SER A 79 3.21 -6.21 -0.09
CA SER A 79 3.86 -7.52 -0.10
C SER A 79 4.53 -7.74 -1.44
N PHE A 80 5.74 -8.29 -1.45
CA PHE A 80 6.53 -8.54 -2.65
C PHE A 80 7.47 -9.71 -2.40
N VAL A 81 8.24 -10.08 -3.41
CA VAL A 81 9.26 -11.12 -3.29
C VAL A 81 10.61 -10.48 -3.55
N ALA A 82 11.52 -10.64 -2.60
CA ALA A 82 12.87 -10.14 -2.70
C ALA A 82 13.86 -11.02 -1.96
N ARG A 83 15.13 -10.92 -2.37
CA ARG A 83 16.28 -11.47 -1.65
C ARG A 83 17.35 -10.42 -1.51
N ARG A 84 18.24 -10.61 -0.53
CA ARG A 84 19.45 -9.78 -0.39
C ARG A 84 20.66 -10.47 -1.02
N PHE A 85 21.64 -9.69 -1.45
CA PHE A 85 22.93 -10.23 -1.85
C PHE A 85 23.81 -10.46 -0.61
N SER A 86 24.71 -11.44 -0.68
CA SER A 86 25.70 -11.71 0.37
C SER A 86 26.45 -10.43 0.75
N GLY A 87 26.58 -10.19 2.06
CA GLY A 87 27.23 -8.99 2.60
C GLY A 87 26.32 -7.77 2.75
N THR A 88 25.08 -7.81 2.27
CA THR A 88 24.08 -6.76 2.52
C THR A 88 23.59 -6.86 3.96
N MET A 89 23.89 -5.83 4.76
CA MET A 89 23.50 -5.73 6.17
C MET A 89 22.57 -4.53 6.45
N ASP A 90 22.34 -3.67 5.45
CA ASP A 90 21.52 -2.46 5.61
C ASP A 90 20.09 -2.67 5.12
N GLU A 91 19.17 -1.81 5.54
CA GLU A 91 17.74 -1.95 5.29
C GLU A 91 17.35 -1.68 3.83
N LEU A 92 16.33 -2.39 3.35
CA LEU A 92 15.62 -2.02 2.13
C LEU A 92 14.54 -0.98 2.46
N LYS A 93 14.62 0.21 1.87
CA LYS A 93 13.54 1.21 1.93
C LYS A 93 12.51 0.92 0.86
N VAL A 94 11.25 0.78 1.26
CA VAL A 94 10.09 0.66 0.38
C VAL A 94 9.22 1.88 0.55
N SER A 95 8.94 2.58 -0.55
CA SER A 95 8.25 3.86 -0.54
C SER A 95 7.10 3.88 -1.54
N ILE A 96 6.02 4.58 -1.21
CA ILE A 96 4.90 4.84 -2.11
C ILE A 96 4.96 6.29 -2.56
N PHE A 97 4.87 6.50 -3.86
CA PHE A 97 4.89 7.81 -4.50
C PHE A 97 3.59 8.06 -5.26
N THR A 98 3.17 9.32 -5.31
CA THR A 98 2.22 9.77 -6.35
C THR A 98 2.92 9.83 -7.71
N MET A 99 2.14 9.69 -8.77
CA MET A 99 2.62 9.83 -10.14
C MET A 99 2.36 11.24 -10.69
N LEU A 100 3.31 11.77 -11.46
CA LEU A 100 3.15 12.99 -12.28
C LEU A 100 3.87 12.76 -13.61
N ASP A 101 3.17 12.92 -14.73
CA ASP A 101 3.72 12.76 -16.08
C ASP A 101 4.48 11.43 -16.29
N GLY A 102 3.95 10.34 -15.70
CA GLY A 102 4.57 9.01 -15.78
C GLY A 102 5.79 8.79 -14.89
N GLN A 103 6.07 9.72 -13.97
CA GLN A 103 7.22 9.67 -13.06
C GLN A 103 6.79 9.64 -11.59
N PRO A 104 7.51 8.91 -10.71
CA PRO A 104 7.38 9.05 -9.27
C PRO A 104 7.67 10.51 -8.86
N ALA A 105 6.70 11.18 -8.25
CA ALA A 105 6.77 12.61 -7.97
C ALA A 105 6.94 12.92 -6.48
N THR A 106 5.93 12.61 -5.65
CA THR A 106 5.94 12.91 -4.21
C THR A 106 5.89 11.63 -3.40
N GLU A 107 6.86 11.41 -2.51
CA GLU A 107 6.83 10.32 -1.53
C GLU A 107 5.71 10.60 -0.52
N ILE A 108 4.70 9.72 -0.47
CA ILE A 108 3.58 9.83 0.47
C ILE A 108 3.73 8.89 1.66
N ALA A 109 4.47 7.79 1.50
CA ALA A 109 4.73 6.82 2.55
C ALA A 109 6.11 6.18 2.35
N SER A 110 6.80 5.83 3.44
CA SER A 110 7.94 4.92 3.37
C SER A 110 8.08 4.07 4.63
N THR A 111 8.66 2.89 4.46
CA THR A 111 9.02 1.98 5.55
C THR A 111 10.33 1.28 5.21
N ARG A 112 10.98 0.72 6.22
CA ARG A 112 12.26 0.04 6.09
C ARG A 112 12.12 -1.40 6.54
N LEU A 113 12.77 -2.31 5.82
CA LEU A 113 12.85 -3.71 6.15
C LEU A 113 14.30 -4.06 6.43
N GLU A 114 14.54 -4.59 7.62
CA GLU A 114 15.84 -5.09 8.06
C GLU A 114 16.35 -6.19 7.13
N ALA A 115 17.68 -6.27 6.95
CA ALA A 115 18.30 -7.22 6.05
C ALA A 115 17.95 -8.68 6.41
N GLU A 116 17.76 -8.99 7.69
CA GLU A 116 17.39 -10.31 8.20
C GLU A 116 16.00 -10.77 7.74
N ALA A 117 15.15 -9.85 7.29
CA ALA A 117 13.86 -10.19 6.68
C ALA A 117 14.00 -10.85 5.29
N PHE A 118 15.21 -10.88 4.72
CA PHE A 118 15.48 -11.39 3.38
C PHE A 118 16.46 -12.56 3.40
N GLY A 119 16.08 -13.65 2.73
CA GLY A 119 17.01 -14.73 2.41
C GLY A 119 18.08 -14.28 1.41
N GLU A 120 19.21 -15.00 1.38
CA GLU A 120 20.26 -14.82 0.36
C GLU A 120 20.08 -15.77 -0.83
N ASP A 121 19.38 -16.88 -0.61
CA ASP A 121 19.16 -17.92 -1.60
C ASP A 121 18.44 -17.41 -2.83
N LEU A 122 18.76 -18.02 -3.98
CA LEU A 122 18.00 -17.79 -5.19
C LEU A 122 16.55 -18.22 -4.96
N ILE A 123 15.63 -17.35 -5.35
CA ILE A 123 14.21 -17.62 -5.26
C ILE A 123 13.84 -18.39 -6.53
N PHE A 124 13.30 -19.59 -6.37
CA PHE A 124 12.80 -20.41 -7.46
C PHE A 124 11.29 -20.57 -7.27
N SER A 125 10.48 -19.89 -8.09
CA SER A 125 9.01 -19.91 -8.04
C SER A 125 8.41 -19.59 -6.66
N PRO A 126 8.26 -18.30 -6.31
CA PRO A 126 7.55 -17.92 -5.11
C PRO A 126 6.06 -18.23 -5.31
N ALA A 127 5.58 -19.28 -4.66
CA ALA A 127 4.15 -19.52 -4.49
C ALA A 127 3.48 -18.43 -3.62
N THR A 128 4.28 -17.64 -2.89
CA THR A 128 3.82 -16.64 -1.91
C THR A 128 4.77 -15.43 -1.86
N TYR A 129 4.23 -14.26 -1.53
CA TYR A 129 5.03 -13.09 -1.14
C TYR A 129 5.90 -13.42 0.08
N THR A 130 7.20 -13.12 0.00
CA THR A 130 8.17 -13.43 1.07
C THR A 130 8.53 -12.23 1.94
N SER A 131 8.22 -11.02 1.47
CA SER A 131 8.56 -9.77 2.13
C SER A 131 7.32 -8.89 2.26
N VAL A 132 7.14 -8.26 3.43
CA VAL A 132 5.96 -7.43 3.73
C VAL A 132 6.42 -6.11 4.33
N ALA A 133 6.19 -5.02 3.59
CA ALA A 133 6.36 -3.65 4.04
C ALA A 133 5.08 -3.20 4.77
N ASP A 134 5.18 -2.95 6.08
CA ASP A 134 4.07 -2.46 6.91
C ASP A 134 4.02 -0.91 6.90
N PHE A 135 2.86 -0.38 6.51
CA PHE A 135 2.55 1.05 6.42
C PHE A 135 1.42 1.48 7.35
N THR A 136 0.91 0.60 8.21
CA THR A 136 -0.26 0.87 9.08
C THR A 136 -0.08 2.10 9.97
N SER A 137 1.16 2.36 10.41
CA SER A 137 1.55 3.53 11.22
C SER A 137 1.69 4.84 10.42
N ARG A 138 1.72 4.79 9.09
CA ARG A 138 1.89 5.97 8.22
C ARG A 138 0.59 6.71 7.93
N HIS A 139 -0.55 6.06 8.14
CA HIS A 139 -1.89 6.65 7.97
C HIS A 139 -2.15 7.29 6.60
N VAL A 140 -1.51 6.76 5.55
CA VAL A 140 -1.65 7.25 4.17
C VAL A 140 -2.96 6.77 3.59
N LEU A 141 -3.69 7.67 2.95
CA LEU A 141 -4.89 7.34 2.19
C LEU A 141 -4.52 7.21 0.71
N LEU A 142 -4.96 6.11 0.10
CA LEU A 142 -4.94 5.93 -1.33
C LEU A 142 -6.36 6.14 -1.85
N ASP A 143 -6.47 6.92 -2.91
CA ASP A 143 -7.72 7.14 -3.62
C ASP A 143 -7.98 5.96 -4.57
N PRO A 144 -9.24 5.58 -4.85
CA PRO A 144 -9.54 4.58 -5.88
C PRO A 144 -9.15 5.11 -7.27
N GLU A 145 -8.91 4.18 -8.20
CA GLU A 145 -8.61 4.44 -9.62
C GLU A 145 -7.42 5.40 -9.84
N THR A 146 -6.50 5.46 -8.88
CA THR A 146 -5.38 6.39 -8.89
C THR A 146 -4.06 5.64 -9.07
N GLU A 147 -3.19 6.18 -9.92
CA GLU A 147 -1.87 5.60 -10.18
C GLU A 147 -0.85 6.04 -9.11
N TYR A 148 -0.11 5.06 -8.60
CA TYR A 148 0.98 5.23 -7.65
C TYR A 148 2.21 4.45 -8.11
N ALA A 149 3.38 4.77 -7.56
CA ALA A 149 4.59 3.97 -7.72
C ALA A 149 5.06 3.41 -6.39
N MET A 150 5.41 2.13 -6.38
CA MET A 150 6.16 1.48 -5.30
C MET A 150 7.64 1.52 -5.66
N VAL A 151 8.44 2.27 -4.89
CA VAL A 151 9.87 2.47 -5.11
C VAL A 151 10.67 1.70 -4.07
N PHE A 152 11.67 0.96 -4.54
CA PHE A 152 12.64 0.22 -3.75
C PHE A 152 14.00 0.91 -3.86
N SER A 153 14.60 1.24 -2.72
CA SER A 153 15.91 1.89 -2.64
C SER A 153 16.68 1.47 -1.39
N VAL A 154 17.97 1.79 -1.37
CA VAL A 154 18.81 1.70 -0.17
C VAL A 154 19.55 3.03 0.00
N ASP A 155 19.92 3.37 1.22
CA ASP A 155 20.61 4.64 1.50
C ASP A 155 22.08 4.43 1.91
N VAL A 156 22.55 3.18 1.94
CA VAL A 156 23.88 2.81 2.39
C VAL A 156 24.61 2.00 1.33
N VAL A 157 25.88 2.36 1.15
CA VAL A 157 26.80 1.72 0.20
C VAL A 157 26.99 0.25 0.57
N ASP A 158 27.13 -0.60 -0.45
CA ASP A 158 27.31 -2.05 -0.36
C ASP A 158 26.05 -2.83 0.07
N ALA A 159 24.90 -2.18 0.17
CA ALA A 159 23.60 -2.83 0.32
C ALA A 159 22.95 -3.09 -1.04
N ARG A 160 22.57 -4.34 -1.31
CA ARG A 160 21.99 -4.76 -2.59
C ARG A 160 20.89 -5.79 -2.41
N TYR A 161 19.79 -5.55 -3.09
CA TYR A 161 18.59 -6.37 -3.10
C TYR A 161 18.20 -6.73 -4.52
N GLN A 162 17.70 -7.95 -4.70
CA GLN A 162 17.00 -8.35 -5.91
C GLN A 162 15.51 -8.38 -5.61
N ILE A 163 14.76 -7.51 -6.28
CA ILE A 163 13.30 -7.50 -6.25
C ILE A 163 12.81 -8.35 -7.41
N GLN A 164 12.04 -9.37 -7.08
CA GLN A 164 11.63 -10.37 -8.04
C GLN A 164 10.59 -9.80 -9.00
N GLY A 165 10.80 -10.07 -10.27
CA GLY A 165 9.89 -9.72 -11.34
C GLY A 165 9.98 -10.73 -12.47
N TYR A 166 9.18 -10.53 -13.50
CA TYR A 166 9.16 -11.43 -14.65
C TYR A 166 9.63 -10.75 -15.93
N LEU A 167 10.52 -11.42 -16.66
CA LEU A 167 10.99 -10.96 -17.97
C LEU A 167 10.49 -11.91 -19.07
N LEU A 168 9.49 -11.50 -19.84
CA LEU A 168 9.15 -12.11 -21.12
C LEU A 168 9.46 -11.15 -22.24
N SER A 169 10.33 -11.58 -23.16
CA SER A 169 10.36 -11.11 -24.55
C SER A 169 10.39 -9.60 -24.82
N GLY A 170 10.71 -8.75 -23.82
CA GLY A 170 10.69 -7.30 -23.97
C GLY A 170 9.28 -6.68 -23.95
N GLU A 171 8.26 -7.43 -23.54
CA GLU A 171 6.89 -6.92 -23.37
C GLU A 171 6.59 -6.74 -21.86
N SER A 172 5.86 -5.67 -21.54
CA SER A 172 5.28 -5.49 -20.20
C SER A 172 4.03 -6.35 -20.09
N HIS A 173 3.92 -7.08 -18.98
CA HIS A 173 2.76 -7.87 -18.59
C HIS A 173 1.98 -7.22 -17.45
N SER A 174 2.28 -5.96 -17.13
CA SER A 174 1.55 -5.22 -16.12
C SER A 174 0.05 -5.22 -16.42
N PRO A 175 -0.81 -5.62 -15.46
CA PRO A 175 -2.25 -5.63 -15.66
C PRO A 175 -2.85 -4.22 -15.68
N TYR A 176 -2.05 -3.20 -15.35
CA TYR A 176 -2.49 -1.82 -15.25
C TYR A 176 -2.28 -1.08 -16.58
N PRO A 177 -3.26 -0.28 -17.03
CA PRO A 177 -3.04 0.70 -18.09
C PRO A 177 -1.84 1.60 -17.75
N ASN A 178 -0.87 1.69 -18.65
CA ASN A 178 0.41 2.40 -18.45
C ASN A 178 1.31 1.86 -17.33
N GLY A 179 0.96 0.71 -16.76
CA GLY A 179 1.72 0.02 -15.75
C GLY A 179 3.15 -0.23 -16.21
N SER A 180 4.12 0.32 -15.48
CA SER A 180 5.51 0.38 -15.93
C SER A 180 6.47 0.00 -14.82
N PHE A 181 7.43 -0.85 -15.16
CA PHE A 181 8.67 -0.98 -14.43
C PHE A 181 9.60 0.19 -14.76
N LEU A 182 10.05 0.91 -13.74
CA LEU A 182 10.91 2.08 -13.87
C LEU A 182 12.23 1.87 -13.12
N LYS A 183 13.30 2.47 -13.63
CA LYS A 183 14.62 2.48 -12.99
C LYS A 183 15.19 3.90 -12.94
N SER A 184 15.89 4.23 -11.87
CA SER A 184 16.67 5.45 -11.74
C SER A 184 18.05 5.07 -11.22
N GLN A 185 19.08 5.79 -11.68
CA GLN A 185 20.45 5.59 -11.23
C GLN A 185 21.09 6.92 -10.87
N ASN A 186 21.78 7.00 -9.73
CA ASN A 186 22.56 8.17 -9.34
C ASN A 186 21.75 9.47 -9.30
N GLY A 187 20.48 9.38 -8.88
CA GLY A 187 19.57 10.52 -8.82
C GLY A 187 19.05 11.01 -10.17
N SER A 188 19.27 10.26 -11.27
CA SER A 188 18.63 10.54 -12.56
C SER A 188 17.10 10.46 -12.45
N PRO A 189 16.36 11.09 -13.37
CA PRO A 189 14.94 10.77 -13.55
C PRO A 189 14.72 9.27 -13.73
N PHE A 190 13.51 8.80 -13.42
CA PHE A 190 13.15 7.42 -13.69
C PHE A 190 12.94 7.23 -15.19
N GLU A 191 13.46 6.15 -15.72
CA GLU A 191 13.29 5.74 -17.11
C GLU A 191 12.60 4.38 -17.14
N PRO A 192 11.81 4.08 -18.19
CA PRO A 192 11.34 2.72 -18.43
C PRO A 192 12.50 1.73 -18.39
N GLY A 193 12.36 0.66 -17.62
CA GLY A 193 13.41 -0.35 -17.53
C GLY A 193 13.62 -1.04 -18.88
N ALA A 194 14.84 -0.94 -19.42
CA ALA A 194 15.25 -1.56 -20.69
C ALA A 194 15.04 -3.08 -20.77
N SER A 195 14.85 -3.71 -19.62
CA SER A 195 14.40 -5.08 -19.43
C SER A 195 13.06 -5.00 -18.69
N THR A 196 11.96 -5.39 -19.35
CA THR A 196 10.56 -5.35 -18.86
C THR A 196 10.32 -6.34 -17.71
N ALA A 197 11.07 -6.20 -16.62
CA ALA A 197 10.91 -6.99 -15.42
C ALA A 197 9.81 -6.36 -14.57
N ASP A 198 8.55 -6.60 -14.92
CA ASP A 198 7.48 -6.15 -14.03
C ASP A 198 7.57 -6.91 -12.71
N LEU A 199 7.50 -6.15 -11.62
CA LEU A 199 7.71 -6.68 -10.27
C LEU A 199 6.44 -7.37 -9.76
N TYR A 200 6.65 -8.47 -9.01
CA TYR A 200 5.57 -9.20 -8.36
C TYR A 200 5.25 -8.57 -7.00
N PHE A 201 4.01 -8.11 -6.82
CA PHE A 201 3.58 -7.44 -5.59
C PHE A 201 2.09 -7.57 -5.32
N GLN A 202 1.69 -7.25 -4.08
CA GLN A 202 0.31 -7.03 -3.66
C GLN A 202 0.26 -5.87 -2.67
N VAL A 203 -0.60 -4.88 -2.94
CA VAL A 203 -0.89 -3.77 -2.03
C VAL A 203 -2.24 -3.99 -1.38
N THR A 204 -2.30 -3.81 -0.07
CA THR A 204 -3.55 -3.89 0.70
C THR A 204 -3.87 -2.55 1.36
N VAL A 205 -5.16 -2.27 1.49
CA VAL A 205 -5.70 -1.10 2.20
C VAL A 205 -6.73 -1.54 3.22
N THR A 206 -6.84 -0.80 4.32
CA THR A 206 -8.00 -0.86 5.21
C THR A 206 -9.06 0.10 4.69
N PRO A 207 -10.24 -0.37 4.27
CA PRO A 207 -11.30 0.50 3.77
C PRO A 207 -11.68 1.59 4.78
N VAL A 208 -11.81 2.83 4.31
CA VAL A 208 -12.32 3.93 5.13
C VAL A 208 -13.82 4.06 4.84
N PRO A 209 -14.69 3.98 5.86
CA PRO A 209 -16.13 4.14 5.64
C PRO A 209 -16.42 5.50 5.00
N GLU A 210 -17.14 5.51 3.89
CA GLU A 210 -17.59 6.76 3.28
C GLU A 210 -18.48 7.54 4.26
N PRO A 211 -18.34 8.88 4.34
CA PRO A 211 -19.17 9.71 5.22
C PRO A 211 -20.68 9.51 5.00
N ALA A 212 -21.11 9.19 3.78
CA ALA A 212 -22.51 8.98 3.43
C ALA A 212 -23.16 7.80 4.19
N ALA A 213 -22.39 6.76 4.52
CA ALA A 213 -22.87 5.62 5.29
C ALA A 213 -23.24 5.99 6.74
N ILE A 214 -22.58 7.02 7.30
CA ILE A 214 -22.83 7.52 8.66
C ILE A 214 -24.13 8.35 8.70
N THR A 215 -24.44 9.08 7.62
CA THR A 215 -25.65 9.90 7.53
C THR A 215 -26.92 9.06 7.41
N LEU A 216 -26.87 7.93 6.68
CA LEU A 216 -28.02 7.03 6.52
C LEU A 216 -28.37 6.28 7.81
N THR A 217 -27.37 5.86 8.59
CA THR A 217 -27.58 5.19 9.88
C THR A 217 -28.13 6.15 10.95
N THR A 218 -27.66 7.39 11.00
CA THR A 218 -28.17 8.41 11.95
C THR A 218 -29.61 8.83 11.67
N LEU A 219 -30.03 8.89 10.39
CA LEU A 219 -31.42 9.18 10.01
C LEU A 219 -32.38 8.04 10.41
N ALA A 220 -31.96 6.78 10.29
CA ALA A 220 -32.78 5.63 10.68
C ALA A 220 -33.01 5.55 12.21
N VAL A 221 -31.99 5.89 13.02
CA VAL A 221 -32.12 5.94 14.49
C VAL A 221 -33.02 7.10 14.93
N SER A 222 -32.92 8.26 14.28
CA SER A 222 -33.76 9.43 14.60
C SER A 222 -35.24 9.23 14.28
N SER A 223 -35.56 8.48 13.22
CA SER A 223 -36.94 8.17 12.83
C SER A 223 -37.60 7.13 13.75
N CYS A 224 -36.84 6.19 14.32
CA CYS A 224 -37.34 5.29 15.37
C CYS A 224 -37.69 6.02 16.69
N LEU A 225 -36.91 7.04 17.06
CA LEU A 225 -37.15 7.82 18.28
C LEU A 225 -38.38 8.75 18.18
N THR A 226 -38.71 9.23 16.98
CA THR A 226 -39.88 10.08 16.75
C THR A 226 -41.19 9.31 16.66
N LEU A 227 -41.18 8.07 16.15
CA LEU A 227 -42.38 7.22 16.08
C LEU A 227 -42.89 6.76 17.45
N ARG A 228 -42.03 6.68 18.47
CA ARG A 228 -42.44 6.26 19.83
C ARG A 228 -43.23 7.32 20.60
N LYS A 229 -43.27 8.57 20.15
CA LYS A 229 -43.96 9.68 20.85
C LYS A 229 -45.41 9.91 20.41
N ARG A 230 -45.93 9.17 19.42
CA ARG A 230 -47.28 9.40 18.85
C ARG A 230 -48.37 8.41 19.28
N GLN A 231 -48.11 7.52 20.25
CA GLN A 231 -49.08 6.51 20.72
C GLN A 231 -49.78 6.81 22.05
N VAL A 232 -49.68 8.01 22.61
CA VAL A 232 -50.39 8.36 23.87
C VAL A 232 -51.30 9.56 23.66
N ALA A 233 -52.53 9.29 23.19
CA ALA A 233 -53.76 10.00 23.54
C ALA A 233 -54.91 9.53 22.63
N LEU A 234 -55.70 8.57 23.12
CA LEU A 234 -57.09 8.38 22.69
C LEU A 234 -57.97 8.72 23.89
N PRO A 235 -58.74 9.81 23.86
CA PRO A 235 -59.70 10.12 24.91
C PRO A 235 -60.99 9.29 24.70
N SER A 236 -61.50 8.72 25.80
CA SER A 236 -62.84 8.16 25.94
C SER A 236 -63.83 9.21 26.42
#